data_AF-A0A022MBB4-F1
#
_entry.id   AF-A0A022MBB4-F1
#
_cell.length_a   1.000
_cell.length_b   1.000
_cell.length_c   1.000
_cell.angle_alpha   90.00
_cell.angle_beta   90.00
_cell.angle_gamma   90.00
#
_symmetry.space_group_name_H-M   'P 1'
#
loop_
_entity.id
_entity.type
_entity.pdbx_description
1 polymer ?
#
loop_
_entity_poly.entity_id
_entity_poly.type
_entity_poly.pdbx_seq_one_letter_code
_entity_poly.pdbx_strand_id
1 'polypeptide(L)'
;MSTRSTDRARPRTAAAGPRPAPAADNARAARYTEAIRDISEDITVLGETLLNSAYGVAAPASEMMNHLVALDRLVREATGVLVVRQRLQRKPLTDLADLLELTDDRLRKKYRPQDIDDAIGNRCRPQRTPPAEPAPGDPDGRTRLRGPRQRLACALTRMWRASGRRQYEIASRMGVDDSYVSRLLSGEREASWQHVLVICEVCGGDADLMKPLWEAAAGVRPADTDPTQRLRTYLRALHYAAGSPSTEKILASAQHTITATELELAFNGPGVPAWPTVAELFVALQGLPETARQLWRRARAVADETSD
;
A
#
# COMPACT_ATOMS: atom_id res chain seq x y z
N MET A 1 77.53 39.10 -20.38
CA MET A 1 76.60 38.65 -21.44
C MET A 1 75.85 37.44 -20.89
N SER A 2 74.68 37.68 -20.30
CA SER A 2 73.35 37.41 -20.90
C SER A 2 72.98 35.92 -20.85
N THR A 3 72.37 35.43 -19.76
CA THR A 3 70.91 35.33 -19.52
C THR A 3 70.14 34.54 -20.58
N ARG A 4 69.55 33.40 -20.20
CA ARG A 4 68.10 33.31 -19.91
C ARG A 4 67.69 31.92 -19.42
N SER A 5 67.25 31.92 -18.17
CA SER A 5 66.32 30.95 -17.60
C SER A 5 64.96 31.11 -18.29
N THR A 6 64.35 30.01 -18.72
CA THR A 6 62.98 30.01 -19.23
C THR A 6 62.15 29.08 -18.37
N ASP A 7 61.61 29.70 -17.33
CA ASP A 7 60.54 29.23 -16.46
C ASP A 7 59.27 29.00 -17.32
N ARG A 8 58.76 27.77 -17.34
CA ARG A 8 57.53 27.42 -18.06
C ARG A 8 56.41 27.23 -17.04
N ALA A 9 55.75 28.34 -16.77
CA ALA A 9 54.57 28.44 -15.92
C ALA A 9 53.46 27.48 -16.37
N ARG A 10 52.95 26.69 -15.41
CA ARG A 10 51.68 25.96 -15.52
C ARG A 10 50.52 26.95 -15.58
N PRO A 11 49.54 26.81 -16.51
CA PRO A 11 48.33 27.59 -16.43
C PRO A 11 47.44 27.10 -15.28
N ARG A 12 47.14 28.04 -14.37
CA ARG A 12 46.12 27.96 -13.33
C ARG A 12 44.74 27.72 -13.97
N THR A 13 44.07 26.70 -13.46
CA THR A 13 42.63 26.62 -13.14
C THR A 13 41.77 27.77 -13.70
N ALA A 14 40.96 27.47 -14.73
CA ALA A 14 39.85 28.29 -15.16
C ALA A 14 38.51 27.56 -14.98
N ALA A 15 37.66 28.18 -14.17
CA ALA A 15 36.20 28.16 -14.13
C ALA A 15 35.46 26.82 -13.92
N ALA A 16 35.22 26.50 -12.65
CA ALA A 16 33.98 25.82 -12.28
C ALA A 16 32.79 26.71 -12.70
N GLY A 17 31.84 26.14 -13.45
CA GLY A 17 30.66 26.86 -13.93
C GLY A 17 29.81 27.48 -12.80
N PRO A 18 28.90 28.41 -13.14
CA PRO A 18 28.07 29.10 -12.16
C PRO A 18 27.29 28.10 -11.32
N ARG A 19 27.52 28.15 -10.00
CA ARG A 19 26.81 27.32 -9.02
C ARG A 19 25.31 27.67 -9.09
N PRO A 20 24.41 26.69 -9.20
CA PRO A 20 22.98 26.97 -9.29
C PRO A 20 22.50 27.80 -8.09
N ALA A 21 21.59 28.73 -8.34
CA ALA A 21 21.03 29.61 -7.32
C ALA A 21 20.24 28.78 -6.27
N PRO A 22 20.23 29.18 -4.99
CA PRO A 22 19.58 28.42 -3.91
C PRO A 22 18.09 28.16 -4.14
N ALA A 23 17.40 28.99 -4.90
CA ALA A 23 16.00 28.77 -5.30
C ALA A 23 15.83 27.56 -6.25
N ALA A 24 16.78 27.34 -7.17
CA ALA A 24 16.76 26.21 -8.10
C ALA A 24 17.02 24.88 -7.38
N ASP A 25 17.91 24.89 -6.38
CA ASP A 25 18.20 23.73 -5.53
C ASP A 25 16.98 23.33 -4.69
N ASN A 26 16.25 24.31 -4.14
CA ASN A 26 15.01 24.07 -3.39
C ASN A 26 13.90 23.48 -4.26
N ALA A 27 13.68 24.03 -5.46
CA ALA A 27 12.69 23.49 -6.41
C ALA A 27 13.06 22.06 -6.85
N ARG A 28 14.34 21.77 -7.01
CA ARG A 28 14.83 20.43 -7.33
C ARG A 28 14.67 19.45 -6.16
N ALA A 29 14.91 19.88 -4.93
CA ALA A 29 14.68 19.08 -3.72
C ALA A 29 13.19 18.75 -3.49
N ALA A 30 12.29 19.68 -3.84
CA ALA A 30 10.85 19.44 -3.82
C ALA A 30 10.46 18.34 -4.82
N ARG A 31 10.94 18.41 -6.08
CA ARG A 31 10.73 17.38 -7.10
C ARG A 31 11.21 16.00 -6.66
N TYR A 32 12.36 15.90 -5.98
CA TYR A 32 12.81 14.60 -5.45
C TYR A 32 11.95 14.09 -4.29
N THR A 33 11.35 14.98 -3.50
CA THR A 33 10.43 14.58 -2.42
C THR A 33 9.13 14.00 -3.01
N GLU A 34 8.60 14.63 -4.04
CA GLU A 34 7.46 14.12 -4.81
C GLU A 34 7.81 12.81 -5.52
N ALA A 35 8.98 12.74 -6.16
CA ALA A 35 9.45 11.52 -6.83
C ALA A 35 9.57 10.34 -5.86
N ILE A 36 10.06 10.52 -4.63
CA ILE A 36 10.08 9.45 -3.62
C ILE A 36 8.67 8.97 -3.32
N ARG A 37 7.72 9.88 -3.07
CA ARG A 37 6.32 9.51 -2.82
C ARG A 37 5.77 8.70 -3.99
N ASP A 38 5.99 9.18 -5.20
CA ASP A 38 5.53 8.52 -6.42
C ASP A 38 6.14 7.14 -6.60
N ILE A 39 7.44 6.95 -6.30
CA ILE A 39 8.10 5.64 -6.37
C ILE A 39 7.56 4.72 -5.27
N SER A 40 7.35 5.23 -4.05
CA SER A 40 6.77 4.44 -2.96
C SER A 40 5.37 3.93 -3.30
N GLU A 41 4.52 4.77 -3.89
CA GLU A 41 3.19 4.33 -4.37
C GLU A 41 3.30 3.25 -5.45
N ASP A 42 4.25 3.37 -6.38
CA ASP A 42 4.46 2.40 -7.45
C ASP A 42 5.01 1.06 -6.89
N ILE A 43 5.85 1.10 -5.85
CA ILE A 43 6.30 -0.08 -5.10
C ILE A 43 5.11 -0.80 -4.46
N THR A 44 4.17 -0.06 -3.85
CA THR A 44 2.95 -0.65 -3.29
C THR A 44 2.14 -1.35 -4.37
N VAL A 45 1.93 -0.71 -5.53
CA VAL A 45 1.17 -1.30 -6.66
C VAL A 45 1.83 -2.58 -7.19
N LEU A 46 3.15 -2.59 -7.38
CA LEU A 46 3.85 -3.80 -7.84
C LEU A 46 3.91 -4.89 -6.77
N GLY A 47 4.05 -4.50 -5.50
CA GLY A 47 3.98 -5.43 -4.38
C GLY A 47 2.62 -6.12 -4.29
N GLU A 48 1.53 -5.37 -4.46
CA GLU A 48 0.18 -5.93 -4.54
C GLU A 48 0.01 -6.86 -5.75
N THR A 49 0.56 -6.51 -6.90
CA THR A 49 0.50 -7.37 -8.10
C THR A 49 1.27 -8.69 -7.88
N LEU A 50 2.47 -8.62 -7.31
CA LEU A 50 3.27 -9.80 -6.96
C LEU A 50 2.55 -10.68 -5.93
N LEU A 51 1.96 -10.08 -4.91
CA LEU A 51 1.20 -10.79 -3.88
C LEU A 51 0.00 -11.53 -4.50
N ASN A 52 -0.74 -10.86 -5.37
CA ASN A 52 -1.85 -11.47 -6.10
C ASN A 52 -1.40 -12.62 -7.01
N SER A 53 -0.25 -12.48 -7.66
CA SER A 53 0.36 -13.53 -8.48
C SER A 53 0.71 -14.75 -7.62
N ALA A 54 1.33 -14.53 -6.46
CA ALA A 54 1.74 -15.60 -5.54
C ALA A 54 0.56 -16.38 -4.92
N TYR A 55 -0.57 -15.70 -4.68
CA TYR A 55 -1.81 -16.34 -4.21
C TYR A 55 -2.67 -16.92 -5.35
N GLY A 56 -2.32 -16.65 -6.61
CA GLY A 56 -2.98 -17.22 -7.77
C GLY A 56 -2.51 -18.65 -8.05
N VAL A 57 -3.46 -19.58 -8.23
CA VAL A 57 -3.19 -21.03 -8.43
C VAL A 57 -2.38 -21.34 -9.70
N ALA A 58 -2.30 -20.40 -10.67
CA ALA A 58 -1.74 -20.64 -12.00
C ALA A 58 -0.71 -19.60 -12.46
N ALA A 59 -0.17 -18.76 -11.58
CA ALA A 59 0.81 -17.76 -12.00
C ALA A 59 2.18 -18.42 -12.33
N PRO A 60 2.70 -18.29 -13.56
CA PRO A 60 4.00 -18.84 -13.90
C PRO A 60 5.11 -18.09 -13.14
N ALA A 61 6.16 -18.82 -12.74
CA ALA A 61 7.30 -18.25 -12.01
C ALA A 61 7.98 -17.08 -12.74
N SER A 62 7.91 -17.06 -14.07
CA SER A 62 8.40 -15.95 -14.90
C SER A 62 7.62 -14.65 -14.69
N GLU A 63 6.31 -14.71 -14.46
CA GLU A 63 5.47 -13.53 -14.17
C GLU A 63 5.83 -12.95 -12.79
N MET A 64 5.95 -13.81 -11.77
CA MET A 64 6.42 -13.40 -10.44
C MET A 64 7.84 -12.78 -10.51
N MET A 65 8.74 -13.39 -11.29
CA MET A 65 10.09 -12.86 -11.48
C MET A 65 10.09 -11.49 -12.16
N ASN A 66 9.22 -11.27 -13.15
CA ASN A 66 9.08 -9.97 -13.80
C ASN A 66 8.67 -8.88 -12.79
N HIS A 67 7.76 -9.19 -11.86
CA HIS A 67 7.38 -8.27 -10.80
C HIS A 67 8.53 -8.00 -9.82
N LEU A 68 9.32 -9.01 -9.46
CA LEU A 68 10.49 -8.85 -8.60
C LEU A 68 11.57 -7.97 -9.25
N VAL A 69 11.85 -8.17 -10.54
CA VAL A 69 12.79 -7.33 -11.30
C VAL A 69 12.31 -5.87 -11.37
N ALA A 70 11.01 -5.66 -11.56
CA ALA A 70 10.42 -4.32 -11.57
C ALA A 70 10.49 -3.65 -10.19
N LEU A 71 10.24 -4.38 -9.10
CA LEU A 71 10.40 -3.88 -7.73
C LEU A 71 11.85 -3.51 -7.42
N ASP A 72 12.81 -4.36 -7.78
CA ASP A 72 14.24 -4.08 -7.58
C ASP A 72 14.67 -2.82 -8.34
N ARG A 73 14.16 -2.62 -9.56
CA ARG A 73 14.37 -1.37 -10.30
C ARG A 73 13.83 -0.15 -9.54
N LEU A 74 12.60 -0.19 -9.03
CA LEU A 74 12.02 0.91 -8.26
C LEU A 74 12.80 1.21 -6.97
N VAL A 75 13.27 0.17 -6.26
CA VAL A 75 14.10 0.34 -5.07
C VAL A 75 15.44 1.02 -5.41
N ARG A 76 16.07 0.62 -6.53
CA ARG A 76 17.30 1.26 -7.02
C ARG A 76 17.08 2.72 -7.41
N GLU A 77 15.96 3.03 -8.06
CA GLU A 77 15.56 4.40 -8.38
C GLU A 77 15.34 5.23 -7.10
N ALA A 78 14.53 4.75 -6.15
CA ALA A 78 14.29 5.42 -4.86
C ALA A 78 15.59 5.71 -4.10
N THR A 79 16.52 4.75 -4.10
CA THR A 79 17.85 4.90 -3.49
C THR A 79 18.61 6.06 -4.12
N GLY A 80 18.63 6.15 -5.46
CA GLY A 80 19.29 7.25 -6.16
C GLY A 80 18.67 8.61 -5.85
N VAL A 81 17.34 8.68 -5.79
CA VAL A 81 16.62 9.91 -5.44
C VAL A 81 16.94 10.37 -4.01
N LEU A 82 16.96 9.44 -3.05
CA LEU A 82 17.32 9.74 -1.65
C LEU A 82 18.74 10.29 -1.53
N VAL A 83 19.70 9.67 -2.20
CA VAL A 83 21.11 10.12 -2.22
C VAL A 83 21.21 11.54 -2.77
N VAL A 84 20.60 11.83 -3.93
CA VAL A 84 20.70 13.17 -4.53
C VAL A 84 19.95 14.22 -3.70
N ARG A 85 18.79 13.88 -3.13
CA ARG A 85 18.06 14.77 -2.22
C ARG A 85 18.90 15.16 -1.00
N GLN A 86 19.59 14.21 -0.37
CA GLN A 86 20.45 14.48 0.79
C GLN A 86 21.63 15.38 0.42
N ARG A 87 22.22 15.19 -0.77
CA ARG A 87 23.27 16.08 -1.30
C ARG A 87 22.78 17.51 -1.47
N LEU A 88 21.58 17.72 -2.01
CA LEU A 88 21.01 19.07 -2.17
C LEU A 88 20.70 19.75 -0.84
N GLN A 89 20.34 18.98 0.18
CA GLN A 89 20.16 19.48 1.55
C GLN A 89 21.48 19.79 2.27
N ARG A 90 22.64 19.58 1.61
CA ARG A 90 23.99 19.79 2.15
C ARG A 90 24.28 18.99 3.41
N LYS A 91 23.56 17.88 3.61
CA LYS A 91 23.85 16.92 4.67
C LYS A 91 24.95 15.96 4.21
N PRO A 92 25.83 15.48 5.11
CA PRO A 92 26.79 14.43 4.78
C PRO A 92 26.04 13.17 4.33
N LEU A 93 26.63 12.36 3.44
CA LEU A 93 26.01 11.09 3.03
C LEU A 93 26.48 9.92 3.89
N THR A 94 27.23 10.16 4.98
CA THR A 94 27.74 9.14 5.90
C THR A 94 26.64 8.18 6.33
N ASP A 95 25.49 8.71 6.71
CA ASP A 95 24.36 7.92 7.19
C ASP A 95 23.80 6.98 6.09
N LEU A 96 23.79 7.43 4.83
CA LEU A 96 23.37 6.60 3.69
C LEU A 96 24.47 5.64 3.22
N ALA A 97 25.73 6.05 3.34
CA ALA A 97 26.92 5.27 3.02
C ALA A 97 26.99 4.02 3.89
N ASP A 98 26.78 4.20 5.19
CA ASP A 98 26.75 3.10 6.16
C ASP A 98 25.58 2.14 5.88
N LEU A 99 24.38 2.67 5.63
CA LEU A 99 23.19 1.85 5.30
C LEU A 99 23.32 1.06 3.99
N LEU A 100 24.06 1.58 3.02
CA LEU A 100 24.25 0.96 1.71
C LEU A 100 25.57 0.18 1.60
N GLU A 101 26.38 0.15 2.68
CA GLU A 101 27.71 -0.44 2.72
C GLU A 101 28.64 0.09 1.59
N LEU A 102 28.58 1.40 1.32
CA LEU A 102 29.36 2.08 0.29
C LEU A 102 30.07 3.29 0.89
N THR A 103 31.18 3.73 0.29
CA THR A 103 31.82 4.99 0.68
C THR A 103 31.04 6.21 0.15
N ASP A 104 31.14 7.35 0.84
CA ASP A 104 30.53 8.62 0.38
C ASP A 104 30.96 8.98 -1.06
N ASP A 105 32.23 8.77 -1.40
CA ASP A 105 32.75 9.00 -2.76
C ASP A 105 32.11 8.05 -3.79
N ARG A 106 31.95 6.77 -3.44
CA ARG A 106 31.31 5.78 -4.32
C ARG A 106 29.83 6.08 -4.52
N LEU A 107 29.12 6.57 -3.50
CA LEU A 107 27.74 7.04 -3.63
C LEU A 107 27.64 8.24 -4.57
N ARG A 108 28.52 9.25 -4.42
CA ARG A 108 28.53 10.43 -5.29
C ARG A 108 28.78 10.09 -6.75
N LYS A 109 29.66 9.12 -7.00
CA LYS A 109 30.01 8.66 -8.36
C LYS A 109 28.90 7.82 -8.98
N LYS A 110 28.25 6.96 -8.18
CA LYS A 110 27.18 6.05 -8.63
C LYS A 110 25.86 6.78 -8.88
N TYR A 111 25.52 7.78 -8.07
CA TYR A 111 24.25 8.51 -8.15
C TYR A 111 24.51 9.97 -8.51
N ARG A 112 24.72 10.22 -9.81
CA ARG A 112 24.92 11.57 -10.33
C ARG A 112 23.57 12.29 -10.46
N PRO A 113 23.48 13.58 -10.09
CA PRO A 113 22.21 14.30 -10.13
C PRO A 113 21.55 14.36 -11.53
N GLN A 114 22.34 14.40 -12.60
CA GLN A 114 21.85 14.42 -13.99
C GLN A 114 21.22 13.06 -14.35
N ASP A 115 21.95 11.96 -14.14
CA ASP A 115 21.46 10.61 -14.39
C ASP A 115 20.12 10.32 -13.64
N ILE A 116 19.97 10.86 -12.42
CA ILE A 116 18.73 10.72 -11.64
C ILE A 116 17.60 11.62 -12.15
N ASP A 117 17.91 12.85 -12.61
CA ASP A 117 16.91 13.71 -13.26
C ASP A 117 16.38 13.05 -14.53
N ASP A 118 17.27 12.51 -15.36
CA ASP A 118 16.93 11.81 -16.60
C ASP A 118 16.12 10.54 -16.29
N ALA A 119 16.49 9.79 -15.25
CA ALA A 119 15.75 8.60 -14.82
C ALA A 119 14.34 8.93 -14.33
N ILE A 120 14.15 10.00 -13.56
CA ILE A 120 12.82 10.46 -13.12
C ILE A 120 12.01 10.96 -14.31
N GLY A 121 12.62 11.75 -15.20
CA GLY A 121 11.94 12.32 -16.37
C GLY A 121 11.44 11.27 -17.36
N ASN A 122 12.18 10.16 -17.51
CA ASN A 122 11.84 9.05 -18.41
C ASN A 122 11.11 7.89 -17.70
N ARG A 123 10.66 8.08 -16.45
CA ARG A 123 10.03 7.01 -15.68
C ARG A 123 8.65 6.66 -16.23
N CYS A 124 8.46 5.42 -16.66
CA CYS A 124 7.13 4.86 -16.91
C CYS A 124 6.56 4.33 -15.60
N ARG A 125 5.45 4.93 -15.13
CA ARG A 125 4.74 4.40 -13.96
C ARG A 125 4.08 3.06 -14.32
N PRO A 126 4.13 2.05 -13.45
CA PRO A 126 3.36 0.84 -13.65
C PRO A 126 1.88 1.21 -13.81
N GLN A 127 1.21 0.61 -14.79
CA GLN A 127 -0.22 0.86 -15.01
C GLN A 127 -0.97 0.51 -13.72
N ARG A 128 -1.49 1.55 -13.05
CA ARG A 128 -2.56 1.37 -12.08
C ARG A 128 -3.77 0.96 -12.88
N THR A 129 -4.01 -0.34 -13.03
CA THR A 129 -5.32 -0.81 -13.45
C THR A 129 -6.29 -0.21 -12.44
N PRO A 130 -7.20 0.71 -12.84
CA PRO A 130 -8.26 1.16 -11.96
C PRO A 130 -8.94 -0.08 -11.37
N PRO A 131 -9.53 -0.04 -10.18
CA PRO A 131 -10.39 -1.11 -9.74
C PRO A 131 -11.55 -1.17 -10.74
N ALA A 132 -11.39 -1.95 -11.80
CA ALA A 132 -12.51 -2.39 -12.59
C ALA A 132 -13.45 -3.03 -11.58
N GLU A 133 -14.69 -2.55 -11.56
CA GLU A 133 -15.76 -3.34 -10.97
C GLU A 133 -15.61 -4.76 -11.51
N PRO A 134 -15.69 -5.79 -10.65
CA PRO A 134 -15.64 -7.15 -11.15
C PRO A 134 -16.76 -7.28 -12.17
N ALA A 135 -16.38 -7.36 -13.45
CA ALA A 135 -17.32 -7.65 -14.50
C ALA A 135 -17.97 -8.99 -14.11
N PRO A 136 -19.30 -9.10 -14.15
CA PRO A 136 -19.96 -10.38 -13.93
C PRO A 136 -19.53 -11.31 -15.07
N GLY A 137 -18.58 -12.21 -14.77
CA GLY A 137 -18.10 -13.21 -15.73
C GLY A 137 -16.64 -13.07 -16.19
N ASP A 138 -15.70 -12.63 -15.34
CA ASP A 138 -14.27 -12.86 -15.62
C ASP A 138 -13.99 -14.37 -15.60
N PRO A 139 -13.67 -15.01 -16.74
CA PRO A 139 -13.51 -16.46 -16.84
C PRO A 139 -12.26 -16.97 -16.13
N ASP A 140 -11.38 -16.09 -15.65
CA ASP A 140 -10.09 -16.49 -15.09
C ASP A 140 -10.16 -16.91 -13.61
N GLY A 141 -11.29 -16.72 -12.92
CA GLY A 141 -11.49 -17.22 -11.55
C GLY A 141 -10.50 -16.72 -10.50
N ARG A 142 -9.63 -15.75 -10.84
CA ARG A 142 -8.57 -15.25 -9.96
C ARG A 142 -9.16 -14.31 -8.92
N THR A 143 -9.22 -14.77 -7.68
CA THR A 143 -9.59 -13.94 -6.53
C THR A 143 -8.49 -12.90 -6.29
N ARG A 144 -8.65 -11.69 -6.85
CA ARG A 144 -7.72 -10.58 -6.59
C ARG A 144 -7.85 -10.12 -5.14
N LEU A 145 -6.80 -10.36 -4.36
CA LEU A 145 -6.66 -9.90 -3.00
C LEU A 145 -6.48 -8.38 -2.95
N ARG A 146 -7.02 -7.80 -1.87
CA ARG A 146 -7.06 -6.37 -1.63
C ARG A 146 -6.53 -6.08 -0.23
N GLY A 147 -5.64 -5.10 -0.14
CA GLY A 147 -5.12 -4.63 1.15
C GLY A 147 -6.21 -4.02 2.05
N PRO A 148 -5.96 -3.86 3.36
CA PRO A 148 -6.95 -3.39 4.33
C PRO A 148 -7.62 -2.06 3.94
N ARG A 149 -6.83 -1.12 3.41
CA ARG A 149 -7.32 0.17 2.92
C ARG A 149 -8.31 0.02 1.76
N GLN A 150 -8.00 -0.85 0.80
CA GLN A 150 -8.91 -1.13 -0.31
C GLN A 150 -10.15 -1.90 0.16
N ARG A 151 -10.05 -2.77 1.17
CA ARG A 151 -11.21 -3.45 1.77
C ARG A 151 -12.16 -2.46 2.43
N LEU A 152 -11.63 -1.49 3.20
CA LEU A 152 -12.43 -0.39 3.75
C LEU A 152 -13.11 0.41 2.63
N ALA A 153 -12.36 0.80 1.60
CA ALA A 153 -12.88 1.55 0.46
C ALA A 153 -14.03 0.80 -0.26
N CYS A 154 -13.90 -0.51 -0.46
CA CYS A 154 -14.97 -1.36 -1.01
C CYS A 154 -16.22 -1.37 -0.11
N ALA A 155 -16.03 -1.48 1.22
CA ALA A 155 -17.13 -1.44 2.18
C ALA A 155 -17.89 -0.10 2.14
N LEU A 156 -17.15 1.02 2.20
CA LEU A 156 -17.73 2.36 2.18
C LEU A 156 -18.42 2.66 0.85
N THR A 157 -17.83 2.26 -0.28
CA THR A 157 -18.44 2.41 -1.61
C THR A 157 -19.73 1.60 -1.71
N ARG A 158 -19.75 0.37 -1.19
CA ARG A 158 -20.95 -0.46 -1.17
C ARG A 158 -22.04 0.17 -0.32
N MET A 159 -21.69 0.65 0.88
CA MET A 159 -22.62 1.34 1.78
C MET A 159 -23.23 2.58 1.13
N TRP A 160 -22.39 3.41 0.52
CA TRP A 160 -22.84 4.59 -0.21
C TRP A 160 -23.80 4.22 -1.36
N ARG A 161 -23.42 3.27 -2.22
CA ARG A 161 -24.28 2.84 -3.35
C ARG A 161 -25.61 2.25 -2.88
N ALA A 162 -25.59 1.44 -1.83
CA ALA A 162 -26.80 0.83 -1.27
C ALA A 162 -27.75 1.87 -0.64
N SER A 163 -27.21 2.98 -0.12
CA SER A 163 -28.01 4.05 0.48
C SER A 163 -28.80 4.90 -0.54
N GLY A 164 -28.43 4.84 -1.83
CA GLY A 164 -29.00 5.71 -2.87
C GLY A 164 -28.67 7.20 -2.72
N ARG A 165 -27.83 7.58 -1.74
CA ARG A 165 -27.39 8.95 -1.51
C ARG A 165 -26.45 9.42 -2.61
N ARG A 166 -26.46 10.71 -2.89
CA ARG A 166 -25.53 11.33 -3.83
C ARG A 166 -24.23 11.66 -3.10
N GLN A 167 -23.11 11.54 -3.80
CA GLN A 167 -21.78 11.74 -3.23
C GLN A 167 -21.58 13.14 -2.64
N TYR A 168 -22.20 14.17 -3.25
CA TYR A 168 -22.17 15.54 -2.73
C TYR A 168 -22.80 15.69 -1.33
N GLU A 169 -23.76 14.83 -0.94
CA GLU A 169 -24.36 14.89 0.40
C GLU A 169 -23.33 14.51 1.47
N ILE A 170 -22.50 13.51 1.17
CA ILE A 170 -21.37 13.10 2.02
C ILE A 170 -20.34 14.24 2.08
N ALA A 171 -19.97 14.79 0.92
CA ALA A 171 -19.00 15.87 0.80
C ALA A 171 -19.43 17.11 1.62
N SER A 172 -20.70 17.50 1.50
CA SER A 172 -21.30 18.60 2.25
C SER A 172 -21.30 18.35 3.76
N ARG A 173 -21.60 17.12 4.21
CA ARG A 173 -21.59 16.78 5.64
C ARG A 173 -20.17 16.77 6.22
N MET A 174 -19.19 16.39 5.41
CA MET A 174 -17.77 16.40 5.78
C MET A 174 -17.10 17.78 5.68
N GLY A 175 -17.70 18.73 4.96
CA GLY A 175 -17.07 20.03 4.67
C GLY A 175 -15.88 19.92 3.70
N VAL A 176 -15.94 19.00 2.75
CA VAL A 176 -14.87 18.76 1.74
C VAL A 176 -15.44 18.76 0.33
N ASP A 177 -14.57 18.84 -0.68
CA ASP A 177 -14.97 18.72 -2.09
C ASP A 177 -15.36 17.29 -2.48
N ASP A 178 -16.22 17.15 -3.48
CA ASP A 178 -16.68 15.84 -3.98
C ASP A 178 -15.52 14.95 -4.46
N SER A 179 -14.49 15.56 -5.07
CA SER A 179 -13.26 14.85 -5.47
C SER A 179 -12.52 14.23 -4.29
N TYR A 180 -12.60 14.83 -3.09
CA TYR A 180 -12.02 14.27 -1.88
C TYR A 180 -12.75 12.99 -1.47
N VAL A 181 -14.08 13.01 -1.50
CA VAL A 181 -14.92 11.84 -1.18
C VAL A 181 -14.68 10.73 -2.19
N SER A 182 -14.58 11.06 -3.49
CA SER A 182 -14.28 10.08 -4.55
C SER A 182 -12.99 9.31 -4.24
N ARG A 183 -11.94 10.03 -3.84
CA ARG A 183 -10.63 9.45 -3.50
C ARG A 183 -10.66 8.64 -2.21
N LEU A 184 -11.50 9.01 -1.23
CA LEU A 184 -11.74 8.17 -0.05
C LEU A 184 -12.41 6.84 -0.46
N LEU A 185 -13.46 6.91 -1.27
CA LEU A 185 -14.25 5.75 -1.69
C LEU A 185 -13.48 4.83 -2.64
N SER A 186 -12.57 5.37 -3.46
CA SER A 186 -11.69 4.56 -4.30
C SER A 186 -10.55 3.89 -3.52
N GLY A 187 -10.24 4.40 -2.32
CA GLY A 187 -9.08 4.00 -1.52
C GLY A 187 -7.81 4.77 -1.87
N GLU A 188 -7.84 5.73 -2.80
CA GLU A 188 -6.72 6.63 -3.13
C GLU A 188 -6.35 7.59 -2.01
N ARG A 189 -7.26 7.82 -1.05
CA ARG A 189 -7.00 8.60 0.16
C ARG A 189 -7.33 7.82 1.43
N GLU A 190 -6.56 8.06 2.49
CA GLU A 190 -6.80 7.46 3.80
C GLU A 190 -8.03 8.10 4.47
N ALA A 191 -8.91 7.26 4.98
CA ALA A 191 -10.06 7.69 5.77
C ALA A 191 -9.66 7.80 7.25
N SER A 192 -9.91 8.96 7.86
CA SER A 192 -9.91 9.08 9.31
C SER A 192 -11.14 8.36 9.87
N TRP A 193 -11.13 8.03 11.16
CA TRP A 193 -12.31 7.44 11.81
C TRP A 193 -13.54 8.36 11.70
N GLN A 194 -13.32 9.67 11.81
CA GLN A 194 -14.38 10.66 11.67
C GLN A 194 -15.00 10.63 10.27
N HIS A 195 -14.22 10.45 9.21
CA HIS A 195 -14.77 10.28 7.86
C HIS A 195 -15.65 9.03 7.76
N VAL A 196 -15.22 7.91 8.36
CA VAL A 196 -16.00 6.66 8.37
C VAL A 196 -17.33 6.85 9.10
N LEU A 197 -17.32 7.49 10.27
CA LEU A 197 -18.53 7.79 11.04
C LEU A 197 -19.52 8.64 10.24
N VAL A 198 -19.05 9.71 9.59
CA VAL A 198 -19.90 10.58 8.76
C VAL A 198 -20.52 9.79 7.60
N ILE A 199 -19.76 8.92 6.93
CA ILE A 199 -20.30 8.07 5.86
C ILE A 199 -21.36 7.12 6.43
N CYS A 200 -21.10 6.47 7.56
CA CYS A 200 -22.06 5.58 8.22
C CYS A 200 -23.35 6.33 8.58
N GLU A 201 -23.24 7.53 9.15
CA GLU A 201 -24.39 8.37 9.51
C GLU A 201 -25.22 8.75 8.28
N VAL A 202 -24.59 9.30 7.23
CA VAL A 202 -25.27 9.76 6.01
C VAL A 202 -25.92 8.60 5.24
N CYS A 203 -25.24 7.45 5.19
CA CYS A 203 -25.68 6.28 4.44
C CYS A 203 -26.52 5.30 5.27
N GLY A 204 -26.73 5.55 6.56
CA GLY A 204 -27.45 4.64 7.47
C GLY A 204 -26.75 3.30 7.71
N GLY A 205 -25.42 3.29 7.71
CA GLY A 205 -24.59 2.09 7.89
C GLY A 205 -24.16 1.83 9.33
N ASP A 206 -23.72 0.60 9.57
CA ASP A 206 -23.22 0.14 10.87
C ASP A 206 -21.74 0.53 11.05
N ALA A 207 -21.48 1.48 11.96
CA ALA A 207 -20.13 1.92 12.29
C ALA A 207 -19.32 0.83 13.01
N ASP A 208 -19.93 0.00 13.85
CA ASP A 208 -19.24 -1.05 14.58
C ASP A 208 -18.77 -2.16 13.64
N LEU A 209 -19.51 -2.41 12.56
CA LEU A 209 -19.08 -3.27 11.47
C LEU A 209 -17.88 -2.69 10.70
N MET A 210 -17.83 -1.37 10.50
CA MET A 210 -16.74 -0.72 9.75
C MET A 210 -15.46 -0.54 10.58
N LYS A 211 -15.58 -0.44 11.91
CA LYS A 211 -14.47 -0.15 12.82
C LYS A 211 -13.26 -1.07 12.62
N PRO A 212 -13.40 -2.40 12.52
CA PRO A 212 -12.24 -3.29 12.37
C PRO A 212 -11.53 -3.13 11.02
N LEU A 213 -12.27 -2.84 9.94
CA LEU A 213 -11.67 -2.55 8.63
C LEU A 213 -10.87 -1.24 8.67
N TRP A 214 -11.40 -0.22 9.34
CA TRP A 214 -10.71 1.05 9.51
C TRP A 214 -9.43 0.90 10.36
N GLU A 215 -9.49 0.16 11.47
CA GLU A 215 -8.31 -0.09 12.31
C GLU A 215 -7.19 -0.78 11.53
N ALA A 216 -7.52 -1.82 10.75
CA ALA A 216 -6.55 -2.50 9.91
C ALA A 216 -6.01 -1.60 8.79
N ALA A 217 -6.85 -0.76 8.17
CA ALA A 217 -6.44 0.21 7.16
C ALA A 217 -5.53 1.31 7.71
N ALA A 218 -5.79 1.78 8.92
CA ALA A 218 -5.04 2.84 9.59
C ALA A 218 -3.82 2.32 10.38
N GLY A 219 -3.63 1.00 10.47
CA GLY A 219 -2.58 0.39 11.28
C GLY A 219 -2.75 0.63 12.79
N VAL A 220 -3.98 0.95 13.23
CA VAL A 220 -4.29 1.25 14.63
C VAL A 220 -4.57 -0.05 15.36
N ARG A 221 -3.97 -0.22 16.55
CA ARG A 221 -4.29 -1.38 17.38
C ARG A 221 -5.72 -1.24 17.92
N PRO A 222 -6.55 -2.30 17.85
CA PRO A 222 -7.86 -2.30 18.47
C PRO A 222 -7.72 -2.01 19.98
N ALA A 223 -8.62 -1.17 20.50
CA ALA A 223 -8.78 -0.98 21.95
C ALA A 223 -9.23 -2.30 22.61
N ASP A 224 -8.93 -2.49 23.89
CA ASP A 224 -9.21 -3.69 24.70
C ASP A 224 -10.67 -4.15 24.59
N THR A 225 -10.94 -4.93 23.56
CA THR A 225 -12.22 -5.57 23.23
C THR A 225 -11.94 -7.05 23.13
N ASP A 226 -12.92 -7.90 23.42
CA ASP A 226 -12.84 -9.34 23.17
C ASP A 226 -12.24 -9.62 21.77
N PRO A 227 -11.01 -10.17 21.69
CA PRO A 227 -10.33 -10.40 20.43
C PRO A 227 -11.05 -11.44 19.55
N THR A 228 -11.82 -12.35 20.15
CA THR A 228 -12.63 -13.33 19.43
C THR A 228 -13.77 -12.63 18.71
N GLN A 229 -14.55 -11.82 19.42
CA GLN A 229 -15.60 -11.01 18.81
C GLN A 229 -15.03 -10.07 17.74
N ARG A 230 -13.85 -9.48 17.98
CA ARG A 230 -13.18 -8.61 17.01
C ARG A 230 -12.85 -9.35 15.71
N LEU A 231 -12.31 -10.58 15.79
CA LEU A 231 -12.05 -11.40 14.60
C LEU A 231 -13.33 -11.69 13.82
N ARG A 232 -14.42 -12.05 14.51
CA ARG A 232 -15.72 -12.31 13.86
C ARG A 232 -16.30 -11.07 13.20
N THR A 233 -16.28 -9.92 13.87
CA THR A 233 -16.73 -8.65 13.29
C THR A 233 -15.89 -8.30 12.06
N TYR A 234 -14.57 -8.53 12.09
CA TYR A 234 -13.72 -8.33 10.92
C TYR A 234 -14.09 -9.25 9.75
N LEU A 235 -14.34 -10.53 10.01
CA LEU A 235 -14.81 -11.48 8.99
C LEU A 235 -16.15 -11.04 8.37
N ARG A 236 -17.11 -10.63 9.20
CA ARG A 236 -18.40 -10.08 8.75
C ARG A 236 -18.23 -8.81 7.93
N ALA A 237 -17.33 -7.93 8.34
CA ALA A 237 -17.01 -6.70 7.62
C ALA A 237 -16.35 -7.01 6.25
N LEU A 238 -15.47 -8.00 6.20
CA LEU A 238 -14.91 -8.51 4.94
C LEU A 238 -16.00 -9.12 4.05
N HIS A 239 -16.91 -9.92 4.61
CA HIS A 239 -18.03 -10.49 3.86
C HIS A 239 -18.88 -9.39 3.23
N TYR A 240 -19.23 -8.37 4.01
CA TYR A 240 -19.92 -7.17 3.51
C TYR A 240 -19.14 -6.48 2.40
N ALA A 241 -17.85 -6.21 2.60
CA ALA A 241 -16.98 -5.55 1.63
C ALA A 241 -16.78 -6.37 0.33
N ALA A 242 -16.91 -7.70 0.40
CA ALA A 242 -16.84 -8.60 -0.76
C ALA A 242 -18.16 -8.65 -1.55
N GLY A 243 -19.17 -7.90 -1.13
CA GLY A 243 -20.48 -7.88 -1.76
C GLY A 243 -21.48 -8.86 -1.16
N SER A 244 -21.20 -9.39 0.03
CA SER A 244 -22.00 -10.39 0.73
C SER A 244 -22.27 -11.65 -0.12
N PRO A 245 -21.21 -12.32 -0.63
CA PRO A 245 -21.36 -13.52 -1.44
C PRO A 245 -22.14 -14.63 -0.68
N SER A 246 -22.90 -15.44 -1.42
CA SER A 246 -23.58 -16.61 -0.85
C SER A 246 -22.55 -17.63 -0.31
N THR A 247 -22.98 -18.48 0.62
CA THR A 247 -22.17 -19.58 1.14
C THR A 247 -21.57 -20.41 0.02
N GLU A 248 -22.38 -20.85 -0.94
CA GLU A 248 -21.92 -21.63 -2.10
C GLU A 248 -20.79 -20.94 -2.87
N LYS A 249 -20.92 -19.62 -3.11
CA LYS A 249 -19.88 -18.85 -3.80
C LYS A 249 -18.59 -18.77 -2.98
N ILE A 250 -18.68 -18.61 -1.66
CA ILE A 250 -17.51 -18.61 -0.78
C ILE A 250 -16.81 -19.97 -0.82
N LEU A 251 -17.58 -21.07 -0.69
CA LEU A 251 -17.03 -22.42 -0.71
C LEU A 251 -16.36 -22.73 -2.06
N ALA A 252 -16.99 -22.33 -3.17
CA ALA A 252 -16.41 -22.47 -4.50
C ALA A 252 -15.10 -21.67 -4.65
N SER A 253 -15.07 -20.42 -4.17
CA SER A 253 -13.86 -19.58 -4.18
C SER A 253 -12.73 -20.14 -3.29
N ALA A 254 -13.08 -20.83 -2.20
CA ALA A 254 -12.14 -21.54 -1.34
C ALA A 254 -11.83 -22.97 -1.85
N GLN A 255 -12.26 -23.33 -3.07
CA GLN A 255 -12.08 -24.66 -3.67
C GLN A 255 -12.56 -25.81 -2.76
N HIS A 256 -13.61 -25.54 -1.97
CA HIS A 256 -14.17 -26.47 -0.98
C HIS A 256 -13.16 -27.00 0.06
N THR A 257 -12.06 -26.28 0.29
CA THR A 257 -11.11 -26.58 1.37
C THR A 257 -11.69 -26.34 2.76
N ILE A 258 -12.73 -25.48 2.84
CA ILE A 258 -13.57 -25.26 4.01
C ILE A 258 -14.98 -25.80 3.76
N THR A 259 -15.64 -26.24 4.81
CA THR A 259 -17.02 -26.74 4.81
C THR A 259 -18.02 -25.64 5.18
N ALA A 260 -19.30 -25.85 4.86
CA ALA A 260 -20.37 -24.95 5.27
C ALA A 260 -20.46 -24.80 6.80
N THR A 261 -20.22 -25.89 7.54
CA THR A 261 -20.21 -25.88 9.00
C THR A 261 -19.06 -25.04 9.56
N GLU A 262 -17.85 -25.19 9.01
CA GLU A 262 -16.71 -24.37 9.41
C GLU A 262 -16.92 -22.88 9.08
N LEU A 263 -17.58 -22.58 7.96
CA LEU A 263 -17.95 -21.22 7.60
C LEU A 263 -18.92 -20.61 8.61
N GLU A 264 -19.98 -21.33 8.97
CA GLU A 264 -20.96 -20.88 9.97
C GLU A 264 -20.30 -20.70 11.34
N LEU A 265 -19.43 -21.63 11.73
CA LEU A 265 -18.65 -21.52 12.96
C LEU A 265 -17.72 -20.30 12.95
N ALA A 266 -17.12 -19.96 11.81
CA ALA A 266 -16.25 -18.80 11.68
C ALA A 266 -16.99 -17.47 11.82
N PHE A 267 -18.23 -17.38 11.33
CA PHE A 267 -19.02 -16.15 11.44
C PHE A 267 -19.76 -16.02 12.79
N ASN A 268 -20.31 -17.12 13.29
CA ASN A 268 -21.31 -17.09 14.38
C ASN A 268 -21.05 -18.13 15.48
N GLY A 269 -20.21 -19.13 15.24
CA GLY A 269 -19.98 -20.23 16.19
C GLY A 269 -19.11 -19.86 17.38
N PRO A 270 -19.11 -20.69 18.45
CA PRO A 270 -18.28 -20.49 19.62
C PRO A 270 -16.79 -20.71 19.33
N GLY A 271 -15.92 -20.10 20.13
CA GLY A 271 -14.47 -20.26 20.05
C GLY A 271 -13.81 -19.65 18.80
N VAL A 272 -12.51 -19.88 18.66
CA VAL A 272 -11.68 -19.34 17.57
C VAL A 272 -11.45 -20.44 16.52
N PRO A 273 -11.85 -20.24 15.25
CA PRO A 273 -11.63 -21.22 14.19
C PRO A 273 -10.14 -21.54 14.01
N ALA A 274 -9.86 -22.70 13.43
CA ALA A 274 -8.50 -23.07 13.08
C ALA A 274 -7.90 -22.08 12.06
N TRP A 275 -6.59 -21.85 12.15
CA TRP A 275 -5.90 -20.90 11.26
C TRP A 275 -6.12 -21.18 9.75
N PRO A 276 -6.03 -22.43 9.25
CA PRO A 276 -6.27 -22.71 7.84
C PRO A 276 -7.65 -22.23 7.36
N THR A 277 -8.70 -22.48 8.16
CA THR A 277 -10.06 -22.02 7.86
C THR A 277 -10.14 -20.50 7.76
N VAL A 278 -9.50 -19.77 8.68
CA VAL A 278 -9.48 -18.30 8.66
C VAL A 278 -8.71 -17.77 7.45
N ALA A 279 -7.57 -18.38 7.11
CA ALA A 279 -6.76 -17.97 5.96
C ALA A 279 -7.53 -18.14 4.64
N GLU A 280 -8.12 -19.31 4.42
CA GLU A 280 -8.93 -19.59 3.23
C GLU A 280 -10.14 -18.68 3.12
N LEU A 281 -10.82 -18.43 4.25
CA LEU A 281 -11.96 -17.50 4.27
C LEU A 281 -11.54 -16.07 3.94
N PHE A 282 -10.38 -15.60 4.42
CA PHE A 282 -9.86 -14.30 4.04
C PHE A 282 -9.56 -14.21 2.55
N VAL A 283 -8.91 -15.22 1.97
CA VAL A 283 -8.65 -15.30 0.53
C VAL A 283 -9.95 -15.27 -0.25
N ALA A 284 -10.92 -16.11 0.10
CA ALA A 284 -12.24 -16.17 -0.55
C ALA A 284 -13.01 -14.84 -0.46
N LEU A 285 -12.79 -14.08 0.61
CA LEU A 285 -13.34 -12.73 0.80
C LEU A 285 -12.43 -11.60 0.27
N GLN A 286 -11.44 -11.92 -0.57
CA GLN A 286 -10.49 -11.00 -1.20
C GLN A 286 -9.66 -10.17 -0.21
N GLY A 287 -9.48 -10.64 1.03
CA GLY A 287 -8.62 -10.05 2.04
C GLY A 287 -7.22 -10.67 2.08
N LEU A 288 -6.28 -9.98 2.71
CA LEU A 288 -4.92 -10.49 2.92
C LEU A 288 -4.85 -11.37 4.18
N PRO A 289 -4.43 -12.65 4.07
CA PRO A 289 -4.29 -13.55 5.22
C PRO A 289 -3.37 -13.00 6.32
N GLU A 290 -2.30 -12.28 5.98
CA GLU A 290 -1.38 -11.72 6.96
C GLU A 290 -2.07 -10.73 7.92
N THR A 291 -3.08 -10.01 7.43
CA THR A 291 -3.90 -9.12 8.26
C THR A 291 -4.73 -9.94 9.26
N ALA A 292 -5.25 -11.09 8.83
CA ALA A 292 -5.98 -12.02 9.68
C ALA A 292 -5.08 -12.65 10.75
N ARG A 293 -3.82 -12.96 10.41
CA ARG A 293 -2.92 -13.73 11.28
C ARG A 293 -2.72 -13.06 12.63
N GLN A 294 -2.58 -11.74 12.66
CA GLN A 294 -2.41 -11.00 13.91
C GLN A 294 -3.69 -11.00 14.76
N LEU A 295 -4.86 -10.82 14.13
CA LEU A 295 -6.16 -10.86 14.80
C LEU A 295 -6.45 -12.25 15.36
N TRP A 296 -6.20 -13.29 14.56
CA TRP A 296 -6.39 -14.69 14.95
C TRP A 296 -5.50 -15.09 16.14
N ARG A 297 -4.21 -14.73 16.13
CA ARG A 297 -3.30 -15.04 17.25
C ARG A 297 -3.79 -14.45 18.58
N ARG A 298 -4.31 -13.22 18.56
CA ARG A 298 -4.86 -12.56 19.75
C ARG A 298 -6.13 -13.24 20.24
N ALA A 299 -7.04 -13.56 19.33
CA ALA A 299 -8.25 -14.33 19.65
C ALA A 299 -7.90 -15.67 20.28
N ARG A 300 -6.92 -16.38 19.70
CA ARG A 300 -6.51 -17.70 20.18
C ARG A 300 -5.88 -17.65 21.57
N ALA A 301 -5.00 -16.68 21.83
CA ALA A 301 -4.36 -16.53 23.14
C ALA A 301 -5.40 -16.37 24.26
N VAL A 302 -6.42 -15.53 24.06
CA VAL A 302 -7.50 -15.35 25.06
C VAL A 302 -8.35 -16.62 25.22
N ALA A 303 -8.65 -17.31 24.12
CA ALA A 303 -9.44 -18.55 24.18
C ALA A 303 -8.74 -19.66 24.97
N ASP A 304 -7.42 -19.78 24.80
CA ASP A 304 -6.59 -20.74 25.52
C ASP A 304 -6.49 -20.34 27.02
N GLU A 305 -6.37 -19.04 27.36
CA GLU A 305 -6.41 -18.54 28.76
C GLU A 305 -7.75 -18.80 29.48
N THR A 306 -8.87 -18.78 28.77
CA THR A 306 -10.19 -19.09 29.36
C THR A 306 -10.49 -20.58 29.50
N SER A 307 -9.62 -21.46 29.00
CA SER A 307 -9.80 -22.92 29.05
C SER A 307 -8.98 -23.61 30.16
N ASP A 308 -8.07 -22.87 30.81
CA ASP A 308 -7.33 -23.26 32.02
C ASP A 308 -8.08 -22.83 33.31
#